data_AF-A0A4Y2UGF1-F1
#
_entry.id   AF-A0A4Y2UGF1-F1
#
_cell.length_a   1.000
_cell.length_b   1.000
_cell.length_c   1.000
_cell.angle_alpha   90.00
_cell.angle_beta   90.00
_cell.angle_gamma   90.00
#
_symmetry.space_group_name_H-M   'P 1'
#
loop_
_entity.id
_entity.type
_entity.pdbx_description
1 polymer ?
#
loop_
_entity_poly.entity_id
_entity_poly.type
_entity_poly.pdbx_seq_one_letter_code
_entity_poly.pdbx_strand_id
1 'polypeptide(L)'
;MSHKAVFEALDITLKDIRRNNNRMGGVTMVLAGDFRQTLPVIPRGTRADEMQAYLKSSHLWNGIQRLGLTTNMRVHLNGEPSAQQFADNLLQLGNGAMTPDNQDGCIVMQRIGRIVKTQQELKEAVFPNVSQRFFDFSWLCQRAILAP
;
A
#
# COMPACT_ATOMS: atom_id res chain seq x y z
N MET A 1 0.99 -4.39 8.05
CA MET A 1 2.39 -4.81 7.88
C MET A 1 2.82 -5.65 9.07
N SER A 2 3.57 -6.73 8.84
CA SER A 2 3.99 -7.65 9.90
C SER A 2 5.39 -7.34 10.40
N HIS A 3 5.59 -7.47 11.71
CA HIS A 3 6.90 -7.34 12.34
C HIS A 3 7.83 -8.49 11.90
N LYS A 4 9.13 -8.21 11.70
CA LYS A 4 10.10 -9.22 11.23
C LYS A 4 10.15 -10.47 12.11
N ALA A 5 10.00 -10.29 13.42
CA ALA A 5 10.02 -11.36 14.40
C ALA A 5 8.98 -12.45 14.11
N VAL A 6 7.85 -12.12 13.45
CA VAL A 6 6.87 -13.11 13.03
C VAL A 6 7.46 -14.09 12.01
N PHE A 7 8.21 -13.57 11.03
CA PHE A 7 8.86 -14.39 10.01
C PHE A 7 10.05 -15.16 10.57
N GLU A 8 10.79 -14.57 11.50
CA GLU A 8 11.92 -15.22 12.17
C GLU A 8 11.45 -16.36 13.09
N ALA A 9 10.38 -16.14 13.85
CA ALA A 9 9.74 -17.18 14.65
C ALA A 9 9.16 -18.29 13.77
N LEU A 10 8.54 -17.94 12.64
CA LEU A 10 8.03 -18.92 11.67
C LEU A 10 9.16 -19.77 11.08
N ASP A 11 10.31 -19.17 10.73
CA ASP A 11 11.48 -19.90 10.23
C ASP A 11 11.97 -20.94 11.24
N ILE A 12 12.15 -20.53 12.50
CA ILE A 12 12.55 -21.43 13.60
C ILE A 12 11.52 -22.55 13.79
N THR A 13 10.24 -22.19 13.88
CA THR A 13 9.14 -23.14 14.09
C THR A 13 9.08 -24.19 12.98
N LEU A 14 9.22 -23.78 11.71
CA LEU A 14 9.19 -24.71 10.58
C LEU A 14 10.42 -25.62 10.54
N LYS A 15 11.60 -25.12 10.92
CA LYS A 15 12.81 -25.94 11.05
C LYS A 15 12.64 -27.03 12.09
N ASP A 16 12.09 -26.67 13.25
CA ASP A 16 11.86 -27.59 14.36
C ASP A 16 10.82 -28.65 14.01
N ILE A 17 9.64 -28.24 13.53
CA ILE A 17 8.54 -29.15 13.18
C ILE A 17 8.96 -30.13 12.07
N ARG A 18 9.69 -29.65 11.07
CA ARG A 18 10.10 -30.47 9.92
C ARG A 18 11.42 -31.20 10.11
N ARG A 19 12.13 -30.95 11.22
CA ARG A 19 13.49 -31.43 11.47
C ARG A 19 14.42 -31.15 10.27
N ASN A 20 14.31 -29.95 9.72
CA ASN A 20 15.06 -29.53 8.53
C ASN A 20 15.63 -28.14 8.74
N ASN A 21 16.95 -28.02 8.79
CA ASN A 21 17.64 -26.75 9.07
C ASN A 21 17.69 -25.77 7.87
N ASN A 22 17.15 -26.16 6.71
CA ASN A 22 16.97 -25.22 5.61
C ASN A 22 16.00 -24.10 6.00
N ARG A 23 16.11 -22.93 5.34
CA ARG A 23 15.18 -21.81 5.56
C ARG A 23 13.72 -22.27 5.44
N MET A 24 12.87 -21.78 6.33
CA MET A 24 11.45 -22.12 6.46
C MET A 24 11.22 -23.64 6.55
N GLY A 25 12.15 -24.38 7.16
CA GLY A 25 12.11 -25.84 7.20
C GLY A 25 12.14 -26.50 5.81
N GLY A 26 12.60 -25.81 4.77
CA GLY A 26 12.53 -26.22 3.37
C GLY A 26 11.16 -26.03 2.72
N VAL A 27 10.27 -25.20 3.28
CA VAL A 27 8.99 -24.82 2.68
C VAL A 27 9.21 -23.65 1.70
N THR A 28 8.59 -23.72 0.52
CA THR A 28 8.55 -22.57 -0.39
C THR A 28 7.54 -21.57 0.14
N MET A 29 8.00 -20.35 0.41
CA MET A 29 7.16 -19.27 0.92
C MET A 29 7.10 -18.13 -0.10
N VAL A 30 5.88 -17.67 -0.38
CA VAL A 30 5.63 -16.51 -1.24
C VAL A 30 5.16 -15.37 -0.36
N LEU A 31 5.89 -14.26 -0.37
CA LEU A 31 5.53 -13.02 0.29
C LEU A 31 5.06 -12.03 -0.75
N ALA A 32 3.93 -11.39 -0.51
CA ALA A 32 3.37 -10.35 -1.37
C ALA A 32 3.07 -9.09 -0.54
N GLY A 33 3.37 -7.93 -1.11
CA GLY A 33 3.15 -6.64 -0.48
C GLY A 33 3.87 -5.53 -1.21
N ASP A 34 3.59 -4.29 -0.79
CA ASP A 34 4.25 -3.10 -1.31
C ASP A 34 4.97 -2.38 -0.16
N PHE A 35 6.30 -2.34 -0.27
CA PHE A 35 7.16 -1.73 0.73
C PHE A 35 7.17 -0.20 0.70
N ARG A 36 6.51 0.42 -0.28
CA ARG A 36 6.27 1.88 -0.33
C ARG A 36 5.04 2.29 0.51
N GLN A 37 4.32 1.32 1.07
CA GLN A 37 3.21 1.55 1.99
C GLN A 37 3.73 1.78 3.43
N THR A 38 2.85 1.65 4.42
CA THR A 38 3.16 1.93 5.82
C THR A 38 4.17 0.93 6.40
N LEU A 39 5.06 1.39 7.27
CA LEU A 39 5.94 0.52 8.06
C LEU A 39 5.14 -0.24 9.13
N PRO A 40 5.72 -1.29 9.76
CA PRO A 40 5.11 -1.89 10.96
C PRO A 40 4.90 -0.83 12.04
N VAL A 41 3.71 -0.81 12.64
CA VAL A 41 3.37 0.14 13.70
C VAL A 41 3.94 -0.35 15.02
N ILE A 42 4.81 0.45 15.65
CA ILE A 42 5.38 0.19 16.98
C ILE A 42 4.80 1.21 17.96
N PRO A 43 3.86 0.82 18.85
CA PRO A 43 3.26 1.75 19.81
C PRO A 43 4.34 2.39 20.69
N ARG A 44 4.39 3.72 20.71
CA ARG A 44 5.41 4.50 21.44
C ARG A 44 6.86 4.22 21.00
N GLY A 45 7.03 3.62 19.82
CA GLY A 45 8.33 3.38 19.21
C GLY A 45 8.91 4.62 18.55
N THR A 46 10.22 4.61 18.41
CA THR A 46 10.98 5.57 17.61
C THR A 46 11.04 5.13 16.15
N ARG A 47 11.48 6.02 15.26
CA ARG A 47 11.77 5.66 13.86
C ARG A 47 12.79 4.53 13.75
N ALA A 48 13.74 4.45 14.68
CA ALA A 48 14.72 3.37 14.70
C ALA A 48 14.06 2.01 15.01
N ASP A 49 13.10 1.99 15.93
CA ASP A 49 12.34 0.79 16.28
C ASP A 49 11.50 0.30 15.10
N GLU A 50 10.86 1.20 14.36
CA GLU A 50 10.11 0.87 13.12
C GLU A 50 11.03 0.25 12.06
N MET A 51 12.22 0.83 11.86
CA MET A 51 13.22 0.32 10.93
C MET A 51 13.76 -1.05 11.37
N GLN A 52 13.91 -1.28 12.67
CA GLN A 52 14.33 -2.56 13.22
C GLN A 52 13.23 -3.62 13.16
N ALA A 53 11.95 -3.22 13.22
CA ALA A 53 10.80 -4.09 13.07
C ALA A 53 10.57 -4.55 11.62
N TYR A 54 11.14 -3.83 10.66
CA TYR A 54 10.91 -4.03 9.23
C TYR A 54 11.57 -5.30 8.69
N LEU A 55 10.90 -6.01 7.78
CA LEU A 55 11.37 -7.30 7.24
C LEU A 55 12.76 -7.20 6.58
N LYS A 56 13.10 -6.08 5.92
CA LYS A 56 14.44 -5.93 5.30
C LYS A 56 15.58 -5.88 6.32
N SER A 57 15.29 -5.64 7.60
CA SER A 57 16.28 -5.71 8.69
C SER A 57 16.41 -7.10 9.30
N SER A 58 15.66 -8.09 8.80
CA SER A 58 15.80 -9.49 9.21
C SER A 58 16.98 -10.15 8.51
N HIS A 59 17.65 -11.06 9.21
CA HIS A 59 18.65 -11.94 8.63
C HIS A 59 18.09 -12.81 7.48
N LEU A 60 16.78 -13.05 7.45
CA LEU A 60 16.10 -13.79 6.39
C LEU A 60 16.08 -13.05 5.05
N TRP A 61 16.16 -11.71 5.07
CA TRP A 61 16.00 -10.88 3.88
C TRP A 61 16.99 -11.23 2.76
N ASN A 62 18.24 -11.52 3.11
CA ASN A 62 19.29 -11.85 2.16
C ASN A 62 19.02 -13.16 1.39
N GLY A 63 18.10 -14.01 1.89
CA GLY A 63 17.69 -15.24 1.24
C GLY A 63 16.45 -15.12 0.35
N ILE A 64 15.83 -13.94 0.27
CA ILE A 64 14.58 -13.73 -0.44
C ILE A 64 14.85 -13.30 -1.89
N GLN A 65 14.34 -14.09 -2.83
CA GLN A 65 14.27 -13.68 -4.23
C GLN A 65 13.19 -12.61 -4.39
N ARG A 66 13.54 -11.50 -5.04
CA ARG A 66 12.63 -10.37 -5.28
C ARG A 66 12.07 -10.45 -6.69
N LEU A 67 10.75 -10.46 -6.79
CA LEU A 67 10.01 -10.37 -8.04
C LEU A 67 9.11 -9.13 -7.96
N GLY A 68 9.08 -8.34 -9.02
CA GLY A 68 8.29 -7.11 -9.08
C GLY A 68 7.17 -7.21 -10.10
N LEU A 69 5.96 -6.87 -9.70
CA LEU A 69 4.86 -6.63 -10.64
C LEU A 69 4.96 -5.18 -11.14
N THR A 70 4.98 -5.00 -12.46
CA THR A 70 5.13 -3.68 -13.11
C THR A 70 3.83 -3.13 -13.69
N THR A 71 2.86 -4.02 -13.99
CA THR A 71 1.59 -3.63 -14.58
C THR A 71 0.54 -3.34 -13.52
N ASN A 72 0.07 -2.09 -13.44
CA ASN A 72 -1.05 -1.72 -12.58
C ASN A 72 -2.38 -2.08 -13.25
N MET A 73 -2.91 -3.26 -12.93
CA MET A 73 -4.18 -3.74 -13.49
C MET A 73 -5.38 -2.84 -13.12
N ARG A 74 -5.33 -2.10 -12.00
CA ARG A 74 -6.44 -1.24 -11.56
C ARG A 74 -6.71 -0.11 -12.55
N VAL A 75 -5.66 0.41 -13.20
CA VAL A 75 -5.81 1.45 -14.23
C VAL A 75 -6.51 0.90 -15.46
N HIS A 76 -6.19 -0.34 -15.86
CA HIS A 76 -6.71 -0.96 -17.08
C HIS A 76 -8.16 -1.43 -16.96
N LEU A 77 -8.63 -1.72 -15.75
CA LEU A 77 -9.98 -2.23 -15.51
C LEU A 77 -11.06 -1.15 -15.52
N ASN A 78 -10.71 0.10 -15.20
CA ASN A 78 -11.69 1.16 -14.97
C ASN A 78 -11.93 2.07 -16.19
N GLY A 79 -11.11 1.95 -17.25
CA GLY A 79 -11.28 2.71 -18.50
C GLY A 79 -11.19 4.24 -18.37
N GLU A 80 -10.88 4.77 -17.18
CA GLU A 80 -10.78 6.21 -16.94
C GLU A 80 -9.43 6.75 -17.42
N PRO A 81 -9.41 7.74 -18.34
CA PRO A 81 -8.16 8.33 -18.84
C PRO A 81 -7.29 8.95 -17.74
N SER A 82 -7.90 9.47 -16.68
CA SER A 82 -7.23 10.07 -15.52
C SER A 82 -6.59 9.04 -14.57
N ALA A 83 -7.00 7.77 -14.63
CA ALA A 83 -6.53 6.74 -13.71
C ALA A 83 -5.04 6.42 -13.91
N GLN A 84 -4.54 6.50 -15.15
CA GLN A 84 -3.13 6.30 -15.46
C GLN A 84 -2.28 7.42 -14.86
N GLN A 85 -2.68 8.67 -15.09
CA GLN A 85 -1.98 9.84 -14.53
C GLN A 85 -1.97 9.80 -13.00
N PHE A 86 -3.09 9.43 -12.38
CA PHE A 86 -3.18 9.24 -10.93
C PHE A 86 -2.20 8.16 -10.43
N ALA A 87 -2.14 7.01 -11.10
CA ALA A 87 -1.23 5.93 -10.74
C ALA A 87 0.24 6.34 -10.88
N ASP A 88 0.59 7.09 -11.92
CA ASP A 88 1.96 7.58 -12.14
C ASP A 88 2.35 8.58 -11.05
N ASN A 89 1.44 9.47 -10.67
CA ASN A 89 1.64 10.40 -9.55
C ASN A 89 1.84 9.65 -8.23
N LEU A 90 1.01 8.65 -7.92
CA LEU A 90 1.19 7.82 -6.72
C LEU A 90 2.53 7.05 -6.74
N LEU A 91 2.98 6.61 -7.91
CA LEU A 91 4.25 5.91 -8.06
C LEU A 91 5.43 6.85 -7.80
N GLN A 92 5.41 8.07 -8.33
CA GLN A 92 6.43 9.08 -8.04
C GLN A 92 6.47 9.42 -6.55
N LEU A 93 5.30 9.57 -5.91
CA LEU A 93 5.21 9.78 -4.47
C LEU A 93 5.84 8.63 -3.68
N GLY A 94 5.42 7.38 -3.97
CA GLY A 94 5.89 6.20 -3.26
C GLY A 94 7.38 5.90 -3.46
N ASN A 95 7.98 6.41 -4.55
CA ASN A 95 9.41 6.33 -4.80
C ASN A 95 10.21 7.50 -4.17
N GLY A 96 9.53 8.48 -3.57
CA GLY A 96 10.18 9.71 -3.09
C GLY A 96 10.75 10.57 -4.21
N ALA A 97 10.22 10.44 -5.43
CA ALA A 97 10.70 11.15 -6.63
C ALA A 97 9.94 12.45 -6.90
N MET A 98 8.89 12.74 -6.14
CA MET A 98 8.20 14.03 -6.20
C MET A 98 9.02 15.10 -5.48
N THR A 99 9.25 16.23 -6.16
CA THR A 99 9.84 17.41 -5.54
C THR A 99 8.91 17.97 -4.46
N PRO A 100 9.39 18.18 -3.23
CA PRO A 100 8.63 18.86 -2.20
C PRO A 100 8.23 20.27 -2.64
N ASP A 101 7.06 20.72 -2.19
CA ASP A 101 6.57 22.07 -2.46
C ASP A 101 7.09 23.09 -1.43
N ASN A 102 7.70 22.62 -0.33
CA ASN A 102 8.31 23.45 0.70
C ASN A 102 9.56 22.79 1.32
N GLN A 103 10.24 23.53 2.20
CA GLN A 103 11.45 23.06 2.89
C GLN A 103 11.17 21.95 3.92
N ASP A 104 9.91 21.80 4.35
CA ASP A 104 9.47 20.77 5.30
C ASP A 104 9.24 19.40 4.65
N GLY A 105 9.43 19.28 3.33
CA GLY A 105 9.22 18.03 2.61
C GLY A 105 7.75 17.74 2.28
N CYS A 106 6.85 18.71 2.43
CA CYS A 106 5.43 18.51 2.15
C CYS A 106 5.15 18.47 0.64
N ILE A 107 4.17 17.65 0.27
CA ILE A 107 3.64 17.57 -1.10
C ILE A 107 2.17 17.96 -1.05
N VAL A 108 1.80 18.90 -1.91
CA VAL A 108 0.48 19.49 -2.01
C VAL A 108 -0.49 18.49 -2.65
N MET A 109 -1.60 18.20 -1.98
CA MET A 109 -2.55 17.13 -2.36
C MET A 109 -3.18 17.33 -3.73
N GLN A 110 -3.26 18.57 -4.24
CA GLN A 110 -3.74 18.89 -5.58
C GLN A 110 -2.93 18.22 -6.70
N ARG A 111 -1.67 17.83 -6.44
CA ARG A 111 -0.84 17.11 -7.41
C ARG A 111 -1.24 15.65 -7.58
N ILE A 112 -1.92 15.10 -6.58
CA ILE A 112 -2.27 13.68 -6.51
C ILE A 112 -3.78 13.50 -6.70
N GLY A 113 -4.60 14.36 -6.12
CA GLY A 113 -6.05 14.24 -6.16
C GLY A 113 -6.77 15.56 -6.40
N ARG A 114 -8.08 15.47 -6.48
CA ARG A 114 -8.97 16.63 -6.57
C ARG A 114 -9.37 17.08 -5.18
N ILE A 115 -9.01 18.32 -4.83
CA ILE A 115 -9.55 18.98 -3.64
C ILE A 115 -10.87 19.65 -3.99
N VAL A 116 -11.87 19.42 -3.16
CA VAL A 116 -13.19 20.04 -3.22
C VAL A 116 -13.41 20.91 -1.99
N LYS A 117 -14.14 22.01 -2.14
CA LYS A 117 -14.32 23.02 -1.07
C LYS A 117 -15.62 22.83 -0.30
N THR A 118 -16.59 22.12 -0.88
CA THR A 118 -17.92 21.94 -0.28
C THR A 118 -18.31 20.47 -0.23
N GLN A 119 -19.18 20.13 0.72
CA GLN A 119 -19.76 18.80 0.79
C GLN A 119 -20.57 18.46 -0.46
N GLN A 120 -21.19 19.46 -1.08
CA GLN A 120 -21.97 19.30 -2.30
C GLN A 120 -21.05 18.85 -3.45
N GLU A 121 -19.96 19.60 -3.69
CA GLU A 121 -18.94 19.22 -4.68
C GLU A 121 -18.39 17.80 -4.46
N LEU A 122 -18.18 17.38 -3.21
CA LEU A 122 -17.76 16.02 -2.90
C LEU A 122 -18.82 14.98 -3.30
N LYS A 123 -20.09 15.25 -2.97
CA LYS A 123 -21.22 14.38 -3.34
C LYS A 123 -21.34 14.27 -4.86
N GLU A 124 -21.31 15.37 -5.60
CA GLU A 124 -21.35 15.32 -7.07
C GLU A 124 -20.14 14.61 -7.66
N ALA A 125 -18.94 14.81 -7.10
CA ALA A 125 -17.72 14.18 -7.61
C ALA A 125 -17.73 12.66 -7.43
N VAL A 126 -18.21 12.15 -6.29
CA VAL A 126 -18.22 10.70 -6.00
C VAL A 126 -19.50 10.03 -6.51
N PHE A 127 -20.65 10.67 -6.32
CA PHE A 127 -21.99 10.15 -6.64
C PHE A 127 -22.75 11.09 -7.60
N PRO A 128 -22.32 11.23 -8.86
CA PRO A 128 -23.01 12.07 -9.83
C PRO A 128 -24.44 11.57 -10.08
N ASN A 129 -25.41 12.49 -10.05
CA ASN A 129 -26.83 12.20 -10.28
C ASN A 129 -27.41 11.09 -9.38
N VAL A 130 -26.98 11.01 -8.12
CA VAL A 130 -27.40 9.95 -7.18
C VAL A 130 -28.92 9.81 -7.07
N SER A 131 -29.67 10.92 -7.11
CA SER A 131 -31.14 10.91 -7.07
C SER A 131 -31.80 10.15 -8.22
N GLN A 132 -31.08 9.98 -9.35
CA GLN A 132 -31.55 9.22 -10.50
C GLN A 132 -30.96 7.80 -10.54
N ARG A 133 -29.81 7.58 -9.90
CA ARG A 133 -29.02 6.34 -9.97
C ARG A 133 -29.03 5.49 -8.71
N PHE A 134 -29.71 5.91 -7.65
CA PHE A 134 -29.73 5.16 -6.39
C PHE A 134 -30.36 3.76 -6.48
N PHE A 135 -31.07 3.45 -7.56
CA PHE A 135 -31.59 2.11 -7.83
C PHE A 135 -30.57 1.18 -8.52
N ASP A 136 -29.46 1.71 -9.04
CA ASP A 136 -28.38 0.93 -9.66
C ASP A 136 -27.36 0.50 -8.60
N PHE A 137 -27.58 -0.69 -8.04
CA PHE A 137 -26.70 -1.26 -7.02
C PHE A 137 -25.27 -1.50 -7.52
N SER A 138 -25.09 -1.87 -8.80
CA SER A 138 -23.75 -2.10 -9.35
C SER A 138 -22.95 -0.80 -9.41
N TRP A 139 -23.60 0.29 -9.82
CA TRP A 139 -23.01 1.62 -9.83
C TRP A 139 -22.67 2.13 -8.43
N LEU A 140 -23.53 1.88 -7.44
CA LEU A 140 -23.32 2.26 -6.03
C LEU A 140 -22.11 1.53 -5.43
N CYS A 141 -21.97 0.22 -5.68
CA CYS A 141 -20.88 -0.59 -5.11
C CYS A 141 -19.48 -0.17 -5.57
N GLN A 142 -19.36 0.60 -6.64
CA GLN A 142 -18.08 1.10 -7.15
C GLN A 142 -17.63 2.42 -6.50
N ARG A 143 -18.39 2.98 -5.55
CA ARG A 143 -18.20 4.32 -5.01
C ARG A 143 -18.26 4.30 -3.49
N ALA A 144 -17.43 5.14 -2.85
CA ALA A 144 -17.43 5.29 -1.41
C ALA A 144 -16.92 6.68 -1.01
N ILE A 145 -17.45 7.21 0.09
CA ILE A 145 -16.86 8.34 0.82
C ILE A 145 -16.35 7.77 2.14
N LEU A 146 -15.05 7.92 2.38
CA LEU A 146 -14.44 7.58 3.65
C LEU A 146 -14.46 8.83 4.54
N ALA A 147 -15.04 8.73 5.73
CA ALA A 147 -14.97 9.73 6.78
C ALA A 147 -14.06 9.22 7.91
N PRO A 148 -13.29 10.11 8.57
CA PRO A 148 -12.46 9.74 9.71
C PRO A 148 -13.27 9.29 10.94
#